data_AF-A0A521RWP1-F1
#
_entry.id   AF-A0A521RWP1-F1
#
_cell.length_a   1.000
_cell.length_b   1.000
_cell.length_c   1.000
_cell.angle_alpha   90.00
_cell.angle_beta   90.00
_cell.angle_gamma   90.00
#
_symmetry.space_group_name_H-M   'P 1'
#
loop_
_entity.id
_entity.type
_entity.pdbx_description
1 polymer ?
#
loop_
_entity_poly.entity_id
_entity_poly.type
_entity_poly.pdbx_seq_one_letter_code
_entity_poly.pdbx_strand_id
1 'polypeptide(L)' 'MVRRLYLKLGDWVTHGQFPEWGEGVVVEERNSEVLGGLCMVRVLFNDGKERSFINNLDDHNCCYYAGVRLS' A
#
# COMPACT_ATOMS: atom_id res chain seq x y z
N MET A 1 -8.90 4.17 -18.62
CA MET A 1 -7.54 3.60 -18.47
C MET A 1 -7.53 2.83 -17.16
N VAL A 2 -7.22 1.53 -17.16
CA VAL A 2 -7.25 0.73 -15.92
C VAL A 2 -5.93 0.99 -15.18
N ARG A 3 -6.02 1.55 -13.97
CA ARG A 3 -4.85 1.82 -13.13
C ARG A 3 -4.16 0.52 -12.72
N ARG A 4 -2.83 0.50 -12.72
CA ARG A 4 -2.04 -0.66 -12.29
C ARG A 4 -1.84 -0.62 -10.78
N LEU A 5 -2.72 -1.32 -10.05
CA LEU A 5 -2.63 -1.46 -8.60
C LEU A 5 -1.53 -2.45 -8.21
N TYR A 6 -0.88 -2.22 -7.07
CA TYR A 6 0.13 -3.13 -6.53
C TYR A 6 -0.46 -4.08 -5.48
N LEU A 7 -0.98 -3.54 -4.40
CA LEU A 7 -1.55 -4.29 -3.26
C LEU A 7 -3.07 -4.37 -3.36
N LYS A 8 -3.64 -5.37 -2.70
CA LYS A 8 -5.08 -5.58 -2.53
C LYS A 8 -5.46 -5.75 -1.07
N LEU A 9 -6.75 -5.56 -0.78
CA LEU A 9 -7.31 -5.87 0.54
C LEU A 9 -6.96 -7.30 0.97
N GLY A 10 -6.39 -7.44 2.17
CA GLY A 10 -6.00 -8.72 2.76
C GLY A 10 -4.55 -9.16 2.46
N ASP A 11 -3.82 -8.46 1.59
CA ASP A 11 -2.41 -8.78 1.35
C ASP A 11 -1.57 -8.55 2.61
N TRP A 12 -0.66 -9.49 2.88
CA TRP A 12 0.34 -9.36 3.94
C TRP A 12 1.61 -8.75 3.38
N VAL A 13 2.17 -7.79 4.13
CA VAL A 13 3.30 -6.98 3.69
C VAL A 13 4.31 -6.72 4.79
N THR A 14 5.53 -6.42 4.38
CA THR A 14 6.61 -5.90 5.22
C THR A 14 7.14 -4.60 4.64
N HIS A 15 7.82 -3.80 5.45
CA HIS A 15 8.49 -2.58 5.00
C HIS A 15 10.01 -2.71 5.11
N GLY A 16 10.71 -2.71 3.98
CA GLY A 16 12.16 -2.97 3.95
C GLY A 16 13.01 -1.92 4.68
N GLN A 17 12.55 -0.66 4.72
CA GLN A 17 13.26 0.42 5.42
C GLN A 17 12.87 0.60 6.90
N PHE A 18 11.77 -0.04 7.33
CA PHE A 18 11.23 0.10 8.69
C PHE A 18 10.88 -1.28 9.26
N PRO A 19 11.89 -2.14 9.48
CA PRO A 19 11.67 -3.49 9.99
C PRO A 19 10.98 -3.51 11.37
N GLU A 20 11.09 -2.43 12.14
CA GLU A 20 10.46 -2.28 13.46
C GLU A 20 8.93 -2.20 13.40
N TRP A 21 8.33 -1.97 12.22
CA TRP A 21 6.87 -2.03 12.07
C TRP A 21 6.36 -3.47 12.09
N GLY A 22 7.22 -4.45 11.80
CA GLY A 22 6.87 -5.85 11.64
C GLY A 22 6.06 -6.11 10.36
N GLU A 23 5.43 -7.28 10.32
CA GLU A 23 4.46 -7.63 9.28
C GLU A 23 3.20 -6.76 9.42
N GLY A 24 2.49 -6.55 8.32
CA GLY A 24 1.22 -5.85 8.31
C GLY A 24 0.25 -6.43 7.29
N VAL A 25 -1.03 -6.14 7.47
CA VAL A 25 -2.10 -6.58 6.57
C VAL A 25 -2.79 -5.37 5.96
N VAL A 26 -3.09 -5.42 4.67
CA VAL A 26 -3.89 -4.40 4.00
C VAL A 26 -5.34 -4.49 4.49
N VAL A 27 -5.77 -3.48 5.23
CA VAL A 27 -7.12 -3.40 5.83
C VAL A 27 -8.07 -2.50 5.05
N GLU A 28 -7.56 -1.75 4.07
CA GLU A 28 -8.38 -0.92 3.19
C GLU A 28 -7.73 -0.74 1.82
N GLU A 29 -8.56 -0.74 0.78
CA GLU A 29 -8.19 -0.36 -0.58
C GLU A 29 -9.17 0.72 -1.08
N ARG A 30 -8.66 1.86 -1.53
CA ARG A 30 -9.44 2.92 -2.18
C ARG A 30 -8.87 3.20 -3.55
N ASN A 31 -9.68 2.95 -4.58
CA ASN A 31 -9.33 3.26 -5.98
C ASN A 31 -10.48 4.01 -6.65
N SER A 32 -10.24 5.25 -7.05
CA SER A 32 -11.17 6.07 -7.82
C SER A 32 -10.97 5.86 -9.32
N GLU A 33 -12.07 5.79 -10.06
CA GLU A 33 -12.07 5.71 -11.54
C GLU A 33 -11.86 7.06 -12.23
N VAL A 34 -11.91 8.17 -11.47
CA VAL A 34 -11.68 9.51 -11.98
C VAL A 34 -10.20 9.71 -12.29
N LEU A 35 -9.88 10.35 -13.42
CA LEU A 35 -8.50 10.72 -13.76
C LEU A 35 -7.90 11.63 -12.67
N GLY A 36 -6.74 11.24 -12.14
CA GLY A 36 -6.13 11.93 -11.00
C GLY A 36 -6.82 11.66 -9.65
N GLY A 37 -7.84 10.80 -9.62
CA GLY A 37 -8.54 10.41 -8.41
C GLY A 37 -7.69 9.55 -7.48
N LEU A 38 -8.17 9.40 -6.24
CA LEU A 38 -7.51 8.69 -5.15
C LEU A 38 -7.08 7.25 -5.54
N CYS A 39 -5.86 6.86 -5.15
CA CYS A 39 -5.36 5.49 -5.23
C CYS A 39 -4.50 5.16 -4.03
N MET A 40 -5.07 4.52 -3.01
CA MET A 40 -4.33 4.21 -1.80
C MET A 40 -4.78 2.92 -1.13
N VAL A 41 -3.88 2.38 -0.32
CA VAL A 41 -4.16 1.30 0.62
C VAL A 41 -3.79 1.72 2.03
N ARG A 42 -4.50 1.16 3.02
CA ARG A 42 -4.16 1.29 4.44
C ARG A 42 -3.69 -0.05 4.95
N VAL A 43 -2.51 -0.07 5.59
CA VAL A 43 -1.90 -1.26 6.17
C VAL A 43 -1.91 -1.11 7.69
N LEU A 44 -2.42 -2.12 8.40
CA LEU A 44 -2.26 -2.26 9.84
C LEU A 44 -1.01 -3.10 10.10
N PHE A 45 0.03 -2.49 10.67
CA PHE A 45 1.27 -3.17 11.02
C PHE A 45 1.23 -3.73 12.45
N ASN A 46 2.08 -4.71 12.73
CA ASN A 46 2.20 -5.37 14.04
C ASN A 46 2.63 -4.42 15.17
N ASP A 47 3.19 -3.26 14.85
CA ASP A 47 3.41 -2.17 15.81
C ASP A 47 2.11 -1.46 16.27
N GLY A 48 0.96 -1.93 15.78
CA GLY A 48 -0.38 -1.45 16.12
C GLY A 48 -0.79 -0.17 15.41
N LYS A 49 0.02 0.33 14.47
CA LYS A 49 -0.25 1.57 13.73
C LYS A 49 -0.70 1.30 12.31
N GLU A 50 -1.68 2.07 11.88
CA GLU A 50 -2.14 2.10 10.51
C GLU A 50 -1.36 3.13 9.69
N ARG A 51 -0.98 2.76 8.47
CA ARG A 51 -0.26 3.64 7.55
C ARG A 51 -0.88 3.56 6.16
N SER A 52 -1.05 4.72 5.53
CA SER A 52 -1.62 4.82 4.18
C SER A 52 -0.53 5.02 3.15
N PHE A 53 -0.65 4.35 2.01
CA PHE A 53 0.32 4.45 0.91
C PHE A 53 -0.38 4.60 -0.43
N ILE A 54 0.29 5.27 -1.37
CA ILE A 54 -0.16 5.34 -2.76
C ILE A 54 -0.04 3.95 -3.38
N ASN A 55 -1.12 3.45 -3.98
CA ASN A 55 -1.19 2.09 -4.52
C ASN A 55 -1.17 2.03 -6.05
N ASN A 56 -0.58 3.04 -6.70
CA ASN A 56 -0.53 3.14 -8.16
C ASN A 56 0.90 2.87 -8.65
N LEU A 57 1.14 1.78 -9.38
CA LEU A 57 2.48 1.43 -9.90
C LEU A 57 3.04 2.43 -10.92
N ASP A 58 2.16 3.22 -11.52
CA ASP A 58 2.54 4.29 -12.45
C ASP A 58 2.86 5.62 -11.72
N ASP A 59 2.71 5.66 -10.39
CA ASP A 59 3.10 6.79 -9.53
C ASP A 59 4.48 6.51 -8.89
N HIS A 60 5.39 7.47 -8.98
CA HIS A 60 6.74 7.37 -8.40
C HIS A 60 6.75 7.17 -6.88
N ASN A 61 5.68 7.56 -6.20
CA ASN A 61 5.51 7.39 -4.75
C ASN A 61 4.72 6.14 -4.37
N CYS A 62 4.51 5.20 -5.30
CA CYS A 62 3.87 3.92 -5.00
C CYS A 62 4.50 3.23 -3.79
N CYS A 63 3.70 2.55 -2.97
CA CYS A 63 4.16 1.70 -1.87
C CYS A 63 5.27 0.73 -2.28
N TYR A 64 5.23 0.21 -3.51
CA TYR A 64 6.30 -0.62 -4.05
C TYR A 64 7.65 0.13 -4.08
N TYR A 65 7.69 1.37 -4.56
CA TYR A 65 8.93 2.15 -4.60
C TYR A 65 9.33 2.69 -3.22
N ALA A 66 8.36 2.88 -2.31
CA ALA A 66 8.60 3.26 -0.92
C ALA A 66 9.17 2.13 -0.05
N GLY A 67 9.17 0.88 -0.52
CA GLY A 67 9.78 -0.26 0.18
C GLY A 67 8.79 -1.25 0.81
N VAL A 68 7.50 -1.14 0.52
CA VAL A 68 6.49 -2.13 0.92
C VAL A 68 6.58 -3.36 0.01
N ARG A 69 6.71 -4.55 0.58
CA ARG A 69 6.84 -5.83 -0.15
C ARG A 69 5.79 -6.82 0.33
N LEU A 70 5.26 -7.62 -0.58
CA LEU A 70 4.45 -8.78 -0.23
C LEU A 70 5.30 -9.75 0.59
N SER A 71 4.70 -10.30 1.66
CA SER A 71 5.34 -11.29 2.56
C SER A 71 4.99 -12.72 2.18
#